data_AF-A0AA46PL22-F1
#
_entry.id   AF-A0AA46PL22-F1
#
_cell.length_a   1.000
_cell.length_b   1.000
_cell.length_c   1.000
_cell.angle_alpha   90.00
_cell.angle_beta   90.00
_cell.angle_gamma   90.00
#
_symmetry.space_group_name_H-M   'P 1'
#
loop_
_entity.id
_entity.type
_entity.pdbx_description
1 polymer ?
#
loop_
_entity_poly.entity_id
_entity_poly.type
_entity_poly.pdbx_seq_one_letter_code
_entity_poly.pdbx_strand_id
1 'polypeptide(L)'
;MNEYQQKLYELLLEKNNLLSASQAQTWIELLWEDFEATYAKAGREYKGAEMTERIVRQWIENYGSRLHEFVANNPKYKHLLEQDKNTLN
;
A
#
# COMPACT_ATOMS: atom_id res chain seq x y z
N MET A 1 8.38 -3.12 7.72
CA MET A 1 8.91 -2.61 6.43
C MET A 1 10.25 -3.28 6.13
N ASN A 2 10.39 -3.93 4.97
CA ASN A 2 11.67 -4.38 4.41
C ASN A 2 12.19 -3.40 3.34
N GLU A 3 13.36 -3.67 2.75
CA GLU A 3 13.95 -2.78 1.72
C GLU A 3 13.07 -2.59 0.47
N TYR A 4 12.31 -3.61 0.07
CA TYR A 4 11.38 -3.52 -1.06
C TYR A 4 10.17 -2.64 -0.72
N GLN A 5 9.57 -2.88 0.44
CA GLN A 5 8.46 -2.07 0.95
C GLN A 5 8.89 -0.61 1.14
N GLN A 6 10.13 -0.34 1.56
CA GLN A 6 10.66 1.02 1.69
C GLN A 6 10.71 1.75 0.33
N LYS A 7 11.18 1.08 -0.73
CA LYS A 7 11.20 1.65 -2.09
C LYS A 7 9.80 1.95 -2.62
N LEU A 8 8.85 1.06 -2.33
CA LEU A 8 7.45 1.25 -2.72
C LEU A 8 6.81 2.40 -1.95
N TYR A 9 7.14 2.54 -0.67
CA TYR A 9 6.68 3.63 0.18
C TYR A 9 7.14 4.99 -0.36
N GLU A 10 8.43 5.13 -0.68
CA GLU A 10 8.99 6.35 -1.26
C GLU A 10 8.33 6.68 -2.60
N LEU A 11 8.15 5.68 -3.47
CA LEU A 11 7.45 5.84 -4.74
C LEU A 11 6.00 6.32 -4.54
N LEU A 12 5.29 5.78 -3.56
CA LEU A 12 3.91 6.16 -3.30
C LEU A 12 3.80 7.61 -2.80
N LEU A 13 4.71 8.04 -1.92
CA LEU A 13 4.77 9.43 -1.47
C LEU A 13 5.08 10.40 -2.61
N GLU A 14 5.97 10.03 -3.53
CA GLU A 14 6.26 10.82 -4.72
C GLU A 14 5.02 10.94 -5.62
N LYS A 15 4.26 9.85 -5.77
CA LYS A 15 3.08 9.79 -6.64
C LYS A 15 1.82 10.43 -6.05
N ASN A 16 1.72 10.50 -4.72
CA ASN A 16 0.49 10.93 -4.04
C ASN A 16 0.79 11.82 -2.82
N ASN A 17 0.91 13.11 -3.08
CA ASN A 17 1.11 14.14 -2.07
C ASN A 17 -0.11 14.41 -1.16
N LEU A 18 -1.24 13.74 -1.40
CA LEU A 18 -2.45 13.83 -0.57
C LEU A 18 -2.49 12.75 0.51
N LEU A 19 -1.64 11.73 0.42
CA LEU A 19 -1.44 10.77 1.50
C LEU A 19 -0.41 11.30 2.48
N SER A 20 -0.67 11.09 3.77
CA SER A 20 0.36 11.24 4.79
C SER A 20 1.36 10.08 4.73
N ALA A 21 2.49 10.26 5.41
CA ALA A 21 3.49 9.20 5.59
C ALA A 21 2.88 7.92 6.19
N SER A 22 2.11 8.01 7.28
CA SER A 22 1.52 6.81 7.87
C SER A 22 0.54 6.12 6.93
N GLN A 23 -0.28 6.91 6.21
CA GLN A 23 -1.23 6.36 5.25
C GLN A 23 -0.53 5.64 4.10
N ALA A 24 0.54 6.22 3.56
CA ALA A 24 1.34 5.59 2.52
C ALA A 24 1.95 4.27 3.03
N GLN A 25 2.49 4.24 4.25
CA GLN A 25 3.01 3.02 4.87
C GLN A 25 1.92 1.93 4.98
N THR A 26 0.75 2.27 5.53
CA THR A 26 -0.38 1.34 5.66
C THR A 26 -0.82 0.80 4.31
N TRP A 27 -0.85 1.64 3.27
CA TRP A 27 -1.14 1.18 1.91
C TRP A 27 -0.12 0.17 1.39
N ILE A 28 1.18 0.40 1.63
CA ILE A 28 2.21 -0.56 1.20
C ILE A 28 2.06 -1.89 1.92
N GLU A 29 1.84 -1.87 3.24
CA GLU A 29 1.65 -3.09 4.03
C GLU A 29 0.42 -3.87 3.55
N LEU A 30 -0.72 -3.20 3.36
CA LEU A 30 -1.95 -3.82 2.88
C LEU A 30 -1.81 -4.42 1.48
N LEU A 31 -1.25 -3.68 0.52
CA LEU A 31 -1.07 -4.17 -0.85
C LEU A 31 -0.10 -5.36 -0.90
N TRP A 32 0.95 -5.31 -0.09
CA TRP A 32 1.92 -6.39 0.01
C TRP A 32 1.29 -7.67 0.55
N GLU A 33 0.62 -7.58 1.71
CA GLU A 33 -0.03 -8.72 2.36
C GLU A 33 -1.15 -9.31 1.50
N ASP A 34 -1.96 -8.47 0.85
CA ASP A 34 -3.05 -8.92 -0.02
C ASP A 34 -2.53 -9.72 -1.22
N PHE A 35 -1.42 -9.27 -1.82
CA PHE A 35 -0.78 -10.00 -2.90
C PHE A 35 -0.19 -11.33 -2.42
N GLU A 36 0.57 -11.34 -1.33
CA GLU A 36 1.17 -12.58 -0.80
C GLU A 36 0.10 -13.61 -0.41
N ALA A 37 -0.98 -13.16 0.24
CA ALA A 37 -2.11 -14.02 0.60
C ALA A 37 -2.82 -14.59 -0.63
N THR A 38 -3.05 -13.76 -1.65
CA THR A 38 -3.69 -14.19 -2.92
C THR A 38 -2.80 -15.16 -3.68
N TYR A 39 -1.50 -14.88 -3.74
CA TYR A 39 -0.52 -15.71 -4.43
C TYR A 39 -0.35 -17.08 -3.76
N ALA A 40 -0.27 -17.12 -2.42
CA ALA A 40 -0.20 -18.35 -1.65
C ALA A 40 -1.41 -19.25 -1.89
N LYS A 41 -2.62 -18.67 -1.95
CA LYS A 41 -3.86 -19.41 -2.23
C LYS A 41 -3.89 -19.99 -3.64
N ALA A 42 -3.18 -19.41 -4.60
CA ALA A 42 -3.13 -19.90 -5.98
C ALA A 42 -2.24 -21.15 -6.17
N GLY A 43 -1.64 -21.68 -5.09
CA GLY A 43 -0.80 -22.89 -5.13
C GLY A 43 0.46 -22.74 -6.00
N ARG A 44 0.86 -21.50 -6.29
CA ARG A 44 2.07 -21.17 -7.06
C ARG A 44 3.28 -21.24 -6.14
N GLU A 45 4.41 -21.70 -6.67
CA GLU A 45 5.69 -21.64 -5.97
C GLU A 45 6.03 -20.19 -5.62
N TYR A 46 6.24 -19.91 -4.33
CA TYR A 46 6.53 -18.56 -3.85
C TYR A 46 7.78 -18.01 -4.54
N LYS A 47 7.59 -17.04 -5.43
CA LYS A 47 8.69 -16.39 -6.18
C LYS A 47 9.44 -15.32 -5.38
N GLY A 48 9.21 -15.23 -4.07
CA GLY A 48 9.92 -14.31 -3.19
C GLY A 48 9.40 -12.87 -3.21
N ALA A 49 9.98 -12.07 -2.32
CA ALA A 49 9.67 -10.66 -2.12
C ALA A 49 9.88 -9.80 -3.38
N GLU A 50 10.79 -10.18 -4.28
CA GLU A 50 11.04 -9.46 -5.55
C GLU A 50 9.82 -9.50 -6.49
N MET A 51 9.14 -10.64 -6.56
CA MET A 51 7.92 -10.78 -7.37
C MET A 51 6.78 -9.94 -6.77
N THR A 52 6.62 -9.97 -5.44
CA THR A 52 5.65 -9.13 -4.73
C THR A 52 5.91 -7.65 -5.00
N GLU A 53 7.17 -7.21 -4.85
CA GLU A 53 7.55 -5.82 -5.10
C GLU A 53 7.18 -5.36 -6.51
N ARG A 54 7.50 -6.18 -7.52
CA ARG A 54 7.23 -5.83 -8.92
C ARG A 54 5.74 -5.60 -9.19
N ILE A 55 4.87 -6.40 -8.58
CA ILE A 55 3.41 -6.27 -8.75
C ILE A 55 2.87 -5.07 -7.99
N VAL A 56 3.27 -4.92 -6.73
CA VAL A 56 2.84 -3.78 -5.91
C VAL A 56 3.31 -2.47 -6.53
N ARG A 57 4.53 -2.42 -7.09
CA ARG A 57 5.02 -1.28 -7.87
C ARG A 57 4.09 -0.94 -9.03
N GLN A 58 3.67 -1.93 -9.81
CA GLN A 58 2.73 -1.69 -10.91
C GLN A 58 1.38 -1.13 -10.43
N TRP A 59 0.88 -1.60 -9.28
CA TRP A 59 -0.33 -1.04 -8.69
C TRP A 59 -0.15 0.42 -8.26
N ILE A 60 0.99 0.76 -7.65
CA ILE A 60 1.32 2.15 -7.27
C ILE A 60 1.46 3.04 -8.50
N GLU A 61 2.14 2.59 -9.56
CA GLU A 61 2.28 3.35 -10.80
C GLU A 61 0.92 3.63 -11.45
N ASN A 62 0.02 2.64 -11.46
CA ASN A 62 -1.28 2.75 -12.12
C ASN A 62 -2.34 3.50 -11.28
N TYR A 63 -2.34 3.30 -9.96
CA TYR A 63 -3.43 3.73 -9.08
C TYR A 63 -2.97 4.58 -7.89
N GLY A 64 -1.67 4.66 -7.63
CA GLY A 64 -1.09 5.30 -6.45
C GLY A 64 -1.56 6.73 -6.25
N SER A 65 -1.68 7.52 -7.32
CA SER A 65 -2.13 8.92 -7.28
C SER A 65 -3.58 9.10 -6.82
N ARG A 66 -4.41 8.05 -6.86
CA ARG A 66 -5.84 8.09 -6.50
C ARG A 66 -6.19 7.25 -5.28
N LEU A 67 -5.21 6.65 -4.60
CA LEU A 67 -5.48 5.80 -3.43
C LEU A 67 -6.25 6.55 -2.32
N HIS A 68 -6.04 7.87 -2.17
CA HIS A 68 -6.79 8.71 -1.23
C HIS A 68 -8.30 8.74 -1.54
N GLU A 69 -8.70 8.62 -2.81
CA GLU A 69 -10.11 8.57 -3.24
C GLU A 69 -10.78 7.25 -2.82
N PHE A 70 -10.03 6.16 -2.79
CA PHE A 70 -10.56 4.84 -2.45
C PHE A 70 -11.04 4.77 -1.00
N VAL A 71 -10.34 5.47 -0.10
CA VAL A 71 -10.69 5.62 1.32
C VAL A 71 -11.97 6.43 1.50
N ALA A 72 -12.09 7.52 0.74
CA ALA A 72 -13.25 8.39 0.81
C ALA A 72 -14.55 7.64 0.46
N ASN A 73 -14.45 6.62 -0.39
CA ASN A 73 -15.58 5.87 -0.91
C ASN A 73 -15.79 4.48 -0.24
N ASN A 74 -14.88 4.00 0.61
CA ASN A 74 -15.01 2.71 1.30
C ASN A 74 -14.92 2.83 2.83
N PRO A 75 -16.07 2.90 3.53
CA PRO A 75 -16.13 3.05 4.99
C PRO A 75 -15.36 1.98 5.77
N LYS A 76 -15.26 0.76 5.21
CA LYS A 76 -14.52 -0.35 5.81
C LYS A 76 -13.04 -0.05 6.01
N TYR A 77 -12.40 0.71 5.12
CA TYR A 77 -10.97 1.02 5.20
C TYR A 77 -10.67 2.36 5.86
N LYS A 78 -11.72 3.14 6.15
CA LYS A 78 -11.61 4.49 6.71
C LYS A 78 -10.81 4.53 8.01
N HIS A 79 -11.09 3.59 8.91
CA HIS A 79 -10.43 3.48 10.22
C HIS A 79 -8.93 3.14 10.15
N LEU A 80 -8.47 2.51 9.06
CA LEU A 80 -7.06 2.17 8.87
C LEU A 80 -6.22 3.40 8.51
N LEU A 81 -6.86 4.45 7.99
CA LEU A 81 -6.19 5.61 7.38
C LEU A 81 -6.62 6.95 8.01
N GLU A 82 -7.57 6.94 8.93
CA GLU A 82 -7.93 8.10 9.77
C GLU A 82 -6.94 8.35 10.94
N GLN A 83 -5.98 7.45 11.17
CA GLN A 83 -5.06 7.50 12.32
C GLN A 83 -4.23 8.80 12.40
N ASP A 84 -4.00 9.51 11.29
CA ASP A 84 -3.21 10.74 11.27
C ASP A 84 -4.00 12.03 11.58
N LYS A 85 -5.33 12.00 11.64
CA LYS A 85 -6.10 13.23 11.95
C LYS A 85 -6.12 13.58 13.45
N ASN A 86 -5.64 12.70 14.33
CA ASN A 86 -5.82 12.83 15.78
C ASN A 86 -4.53 13.05 16.59
N THR A 87 -3.39 13.35 15.95
CA THR A 87 -2.11 13.66 16.63
C THR A 87 -1.79 15.15 16.71
N LEU A 88 -2.80 16.02 16.60
CA LEU A 88 -2.72 17.42 17.00
C LEU A 88 -3.56 17.64 18.27
N ASN A 89 -3.01 17.28 19.42
CA ASN A 89 -3.40 17.80 20.74
C ASN A 89 -2.15 18.04 21.58
#